data_AF-A0A7Z0SD57-F1
#
_entry.id   AF-A0A7Z0SD57-F1
#
_cell.length_a   1.000
_cell.length_b   1.000
_cell.length_c   1.000
_cell.angle_alpha   90.00
_cell.angle_beta   90.00
_cell.angle_gamma   90.00
#
_symmetry.space_group_name_H-M   'P 1'
#
loop_
_entity.id
_entity.type
_entity.pdbx_description
1 polymer ?
#
loop_
_entity_poly.entity_id
_entity_poly.type
_entity_poly.pdbx_seq_one_letter_code
_entity_poly.pdbx_strand_id
1 'polypeptide(L)'
;MSKEKSPQNWTKSQRLEAIMDCHGLNDEQLSSYCRKNGIYPHHVKEWKLDFVSENQITEAVSRQEQKKLKQENKRLQKELNRKDRALSETAALLVLSKKCQAIWGEKEVD
;
A
#
# COMPACT_ATOMS: atom_id res chain seq x y z
N MET A 1 19.98 -36.13 -11.37
CA MET A 1 19.09 -35.76 -10.26
C MET A 1 18.62 -34.33 -10.51
N SER A 2 17.45 -34.15 -11.13
CA SER A 2 16.90 -32.83 -11.41
C SER A 2 16.55 -32.15 -10.08
N LYS A 3 17.05 -30.93 -9.87
CA LYS A 3 16.75 -30.14 -8.68
C LYS A 3 15.23 -29.88 -8.63
N GLU A 4 14.54 -30.56 -7.73
CA GLU A 4 13.12 -30.32 -7.46
C GLU A 4 12.95 -28.89 -6.94
N LYS A 5 12.45 -28.00 -7.79
CA LYS A 5 12.07 -26.65 -7.37
C LYS A 5 10.74 -26.75 -6.63
N SER A 6 10.79 -26.64 -5.30
CA SER A 6 9.59 -26.54 -4.47
C SER A 6 8.63 -25.49 -5.05
N PRO A 7 7.31 -25.76 -5.12
CA PRO A 7 6.30 -24.86 -5.68
C PRO A 7 6.33 -23.46 -5.05
N GLN A 8 6.78 -23.32 -3.79
CA GLN A 8 7.00 -22.02 -3.14
C GLN A 8 8.10 -21.18 -3.80
N ASN A 9 9.11 -21.79 -4.44
CA ASN A 9 10.24 -21.08 -5.03
C ASN A 9 9.97 -20.57 -6.46
N TRP A 10 8.76 -20.80 -6.99
CA TRP A 10 8.36 -20.34 -8.32
C TRP A 10 7.93 -18.88 -8.27
N THR A 11 8.60 -18.03 -9.05
CA THR A 11 8.21 -16.64 -9.27
C THR A 11 6.90 -16.55 -10.05
N LYS A 12 6.15 -15.44 -9.92
CA LYS A 12 4.87 -15.25 -10.65
C LYS A 12 5.03 -15.43 -12.17
N SER A 13 6.09 -14.87 -12.75
CA SER A 13 6.37 -15.03 -14.19
C SER A 13 6.56 -16.48 -14.60
N GLN A 14 7.30 -17.27 -13.79
CA GLN A 14 7.50 -18.71 -14.05
C GLN A 14 6.20 -19.52 -13.88
N ARG A 15 5.36 -19.16 -12.91
CA ARG A 15 4.03 -19.80 -12.76
C ARG A 15 3.16 -19.54 -13.98
N LEU A 16 3.18 -18.32 -14.51
CA LEU A 16 2.45 -17.94 -15.71
C LEU A 16 2.96 -18.70 -16.95
N GLU A 17 4.27 -18.79 -17.12
CA GLU A 17 4.89 -19.57 -18.20
C GLU A 17 4.50 -21.05 -18.12
N ALA A 18 4.52 -21.64 -16.93
CA ALA A 18 4.07 -23.02 -16.74
C ALA A 18 2.57 -23.22 -17.04
N ILE A 19 1.73 -22.26 -16.69
CA ILE A 19 0.30 -22.29 -17.05
C ILE A 19 0.13 -22.24 -18.58
N MET A 20 0.93 -21.41 -19.27
CA MET A 20 0.91 -21.31 -20.73
C MET A 20 1.43 -22.59 -21.41
N ASP A 21 2.51 -23.18 -20.92
CA ASP A 21 3.04 -24.45 -21.43
C ASP A 21 2.05 -25.60 -21.27
N CYS A 22 1.28 -25.58 -20.17
CA CYS A 22 0.25 -26.56 -19.89
C CYS A 22 -1.07 -26.29 -20.63
N HIS A 23 -1.19 -25.17 -21.35
CA HIS A 23 -2.39 -24.79 -22.07
C HIS A 23 -2.55 -25.63 -23.35
N GLY A 24 -3.31 -26.71 -23.25
CA GLY A 24 -3.60 -27.63 -24.37
C GLY A 24 -2.90 -28.99 -24.27
N LEU A 25 -2.16 -29.24 -23.20
CA LEU A 25 -1.63 -30.58 -22.91
C LEU A 25 -2.75 -31.50 -22.41
N ASN A 26 -2.70 -32.77 -22.82
CA ASN A 26 -3.55 -33.82 -22.25
C ASN A 26 -3.04 -34.21 -20.83
N ASP A 27 -3.85 -34.91 -20.03
CA ASP A 27 -3.52 -35.23 -18.62
C ASP A 27 -2.19 -36.00 -18.45
N GLU A 28 -1.85 -36.88 -19.39
CA GLU A 28 -0.57 -37.60 -19.41
C GLU A 28 0.63 -36.67 -19.66
N GLN A 29 0.46 -35.74 -20.61
CA GLN A 29 1.49 -34.77 -20.97
C GLN A 29 1.68 -33.74 -19.85
N LEU A 30 0.58 -33.32 -19.23
CA LEU A 30 0.59 -32.46 -18.04
C LEU A 30 1.33 -33.13 -16.89
N SER A 31 1.05 -34.41 -16.64
CA SER A 31 1.73 -35.19 -15.60
C SER A 31 3.23 -35.35 -15.90
N SER A 32 3.60 -35.55 -17.16
CA SER A 32 5.01 -35.60 -17.60
C SER A 32 5.72 -34.26 -17.42
N TYR A 33 5.08 -33.15 -17.81
CA TYR A 33 5.59 -31.79 -17.59
C TYR A 33 5.79 -31.49 -16.10
N CYS A 34 4.79 -31.82 -15.29
CA CYS A 34 4.81 -31.64 -13.84
C CYS A 34 6.00 -32.39 -13.20
N ARG A 35 6.21 -33.66 -13.57
CA ARG A 35 7.36 -34.47 -13.10
C ARG A 35 8.70 -33.88 -13.51
N LYS A 36 8.85 -33.38 -14.74
CA LYS A 36 10.10 -32.75 -15.22
C LYS A 36 10.44 -31.48 -14.43
N ASN A 37 9.41 -30.72 -14.07
CA ASN A 37 9.55 -29.42 -13.42
C ASN A 37 9.46 -29.49 -11.88
N GLY A 38 9.25 -30.67 -11.30
CA GLY A 38 9.15 -30.86 -9.85
C GLY A 38 7.87 -30.26 -9.24
N ILE A 39 6.80 -30.17 -10.02
CA ILE A 39 5.50 -29.65 -9.61
C ILE A 39 4.41 -30.71 -9.82
N TYR A 40 3.18 -30.42 -9.39
CA TYR A 40 2.05 -31.33 -9.50
C TYR A 40 0.91 -30.65 -10.27
N PRO A 41 0.02 -31.41 -10.94
CA PRO A 41 -1.09 -30.83 -11.70
C PRO A 41 -2.01 -29.93 -10.87
N HIS A 42 -2.19 -30.20 -9.58
CA HIS A 42 -3.00 -29.36 -8.70
C HIS A 42 -2.37 -27.98 -8.48
N HIS A 43 -1.03 -27.87 -8.44
CA HIS A 43 -0.35 -26.58 -8.33
C HIS A 43 -0.61 -25.68 -9.55
N VAL A 44 -0.61 -26.25 -10.76
CA VAL A 44 -0.90 -25.49 -11.99
C VAL A 44 -2.35 -24.98 -11.99
N LYS A 45 -3.29 -25.80 -11.49
CA LYS A 45 -4.71 -25.41 -11.34
C LYS A 45 -4.87 -24.30 -10.29
N GLU A 46 -4.20 -24.44 -9.14
CA GLU A 46 -4.19 -23.45 -8.06
C GLU A 46 -3.62 -22.12 -8.56
N TRP A 47 -2.46 -22.12 -9.23
CA TRP A 47 -1.88 -20.90 -9.79
C TRP A 47 -2.81 -20.23 -10.80
N LYS A 48 -3.51 -21.01 -11.64
CA LYS A 48 -4.50 -20.45 -12.57
C LYS A 48 -5.65 -19.75 -11.81
N LEU A 49 -6.12 -20.33 -10.72
CA LEU A 49 -7.15 -19.73 -9.87
C LEU A 49 -6.63 -18.50 -9.14
N ASP A 50 -5.40 -18.54 -8.64
CA ASP A 50 -4.74 -17.39 -7.99
C ASP A 50 -4.65 -16.22 -8.96
N PHE A 51 -4.18 -16.42 -10.20
CA PHE A 51 -4.09 -15.36 -11.22
C PHE A 51 -5.45 -14.72 -11.54
N VAL A 52 -6.54 -15.48 -11.46
CA VAL A 52 -7.90 -14.96 -11.70
C VAL A 52 -8.47 -14.26 -10.45
N SER A 53 -8.15 -14.76 -9.26
CA SER A 53 -8.74 -14.31 -7.98
C SER A 53 -7.96 -13.19 -7.28
N GLU A 54 -6.65 -13.07 -7.52
CA GLU A 54 -5.76 -12.13 -6.81
C GLU A 54 -6.18 -10.66 -6.96
N ASN A 55 -6.88 -10.32 -8.04
CA ASN A 55 -7.41 -8.98 -8.27
C ASN A 55 -8.58 -8.60 -7.34
N GLN A 56 -9.34 -9.55 -6.80
CA GLN A 56 -10.58 -9.22 -6.07
C GLN A 56 -10.33 -8.83 -4.61
N ILE A 57 -9.43 -9.54 -3.93
CA ILE A 57 -9.16 -9.32 -2.50
C ILE A 57 -8.27 -8.08 -2.30
N THR A 58 -7.27 -7.92 -3.17
CA THR A 58 -6.32 -6.79 -3.10
C THR A 58 -7.00 -5.45 -3.38
N GLU A 59 -7.92 -5.38 -4.33
CA GLU A 59 -8.68 -4.16 -4.61
C GLU A 59 -9.59 -3.73 -3.46
N ALA A 60 -10.26 -4.68 -2.80
CA ALA A 60 -11.19 -4.37 -1.71
C ALA A 60 -10.45 -3.81 -0.48
N VAL A 61 -9.34 -4.46 -0.09
CA VAL A 61 -8.49 -4.03 1.02
C VAL A 61 -7.85 -2.67 0.69
N SER A 62 -7.33 -2.50 -0.53
CA SER A 62 -6.73 -1.25 -1.00
C SER A 62 -7.73 -0.08 -0.93
N ARG A 63 -8.98 -0.27 -1.36
CA ARG A 63 -10.01 0.78 -1.30
C ARG A 63 -10.35 1.19 0.13
N GLN A 64 -10.41 0.24 1.07
CA GLN A 64 -10.69 0.56 2.47
C GLN A 64 -9.54 1.32 3.11
N GLU A 65 -8.30 0.90 2.85
CA GLU A 65 -7.10 1.57 3.35
C GLU A 65 -6.96 2.98 2.76
N GLN A 66 -7.19 3.16 1.46
CA GLN A 66 -7.23 4.47 0.83
C GLN A 66 -8.29 5.40 1.43
N LYS A 67 -9.47 4.88 1.78
CA LYS A 67 -10.51 5.68 2.45
C LYS A 67 -10.05 6.14 3.83
N LYS A 68 -9.47 5.24 4.64
CA LYS A 68 -8.92 5.56 5.97
C LYS A 68 -7.83 6.62 5.86
N LEU A 69 -6.87 6.44 4.95
CA LEU A 69 -5.79 7.40 4.72
C LEU A 69 -6.32 8.78 4.28
N LYS A 70 -7.31 8.84 3.39
CA LYS A 70 -7.93 10.11 2.96
C LYS A 70 -8.64 10.81 4.12
N GLN A 71 -9.35 10.08 4.97
CA GLN A 71 -10.02 10.64 6.14
C GLN A 71 -9.02 11.20 7.14
N GLU A 72 -7.96 10.44 7.43
CA GLU A 72 -6.91 10.86 8.35
C GLU A 72 -6.15 12.08 7.83
N ASN A 73 -5.81 12.09 6.54
CA ASN A 73 -5.15 13.24 5.93
C ASN A 73 -6.01 14.51 6.03
N LYS A 74 -7.33 14.39 5.78
CA LYS A 74 -8.27 15.51 5.94
C LYS A 74 -8.39 15.98 7.40
N ARG A 75 -8.34 15.06 8.36
CA ARG A 75 -8.34 15.38 9.80
C ARG A 75 -7.08 16.17 10.17
N LEU A 76 -5.92 15.66 9.77
CA LEU A 76 -4.63 16.28 10.04
C LEU A 76 -4.52 17.66 9.39
N GLN A 77 -4.94 17.82 8.14
CA GLN A 77 -4.97 19.14 7.47
C GLN A 77 -5.83 20.16 8.22
N LYS A 78 -7.00 19.76 8.73
CA LYS A 78 -7.85 20.65 9.54
C LYS A 78 -7.19 21.05 10.85
N GLU A 79 -6.54 20.11 11.52
CA GLU A 79 -5.84 20.37 12.77
C GLU A 79 -4.66 21.33 12.55
N LEU A 80 -3.89 21.09 11.48
CA LEU A 80 -2.78 21.95 11.06
C LEU A 80 -3.26 23.38 10.78
N ASN A 81 -4.32 23.55 9.98
CA ASN A 81 -4.88 24.88 9.69
C ASN A 81 -5.36 25.62 10.95
N ARG A 82 -5.94 24.91 11.92
CA ARG A 82 -6.37 25.51 13.19
C ARG A 82 -5.18 25.97 14.02
N LYS A 83 -4.12 25.17 14.09
CA LYS A 83 -2.89 25.51 14.80
C LYS A 83 -2.18 26.69 14.14
N ASP A 84 -2.07 26.70 12.82
CA ASP A 84 -1.44 27.81 12.08
C ASP A 84 -2.20 29.12 12.25
N ARG A 85 -3.54 29.07 12.30
CA ARG A 85 -4.36 30.25 12.58
C ARG A 85 -4.11 30.79 13.99
N ALA A 86 -4.17 29.93 15.01
CA ALA A 86 -3.91 30.34 16.39
C ALA A 86 -2.47 30.88 16.58
N LEU A 87 -1.50 30.27 15.91
CA LEU A 87 -0.12 30.73 15.89
C LEU A 87 0.00 32.11 15.23
N SER A 88 -0.68 32.33 14.10
CA SER A 88 -0.70 33.61 13.38
C SER A 88 -1.37 34.71 14.21
N GLU A 89 -2.49 34.41 14.87
CA GLU A 89 -3.18 35.33 15.77
C GLU A 89 -2.27 35.72 16.96
N THR A 90 -1.56 34.76 17.55
CA THR A 90 -0.60 35.01 18.64
C THR A 90 0.58 35.87 18.17
N ALA A 91 1.14 35.57 17.00
CA ALA A 91 2.20 36.38 16.40
C ALA A 91 1.75 37.81 16.13
N ALA A 92 0.53 38.01 15.63
CA ALA A 92 -0.04 39.34 15.41
C ALA A 92 -0.21 40.12 16.72
N LEU A 93 -0.73 39.48 17.77
CA LEU A 93 -0.86 40.10 19.10
C LEU A 93 0.50 40.49 19.69
N LEU A 94 1.52 39.63 19.53
CA LEU A 94 2.87 39.89 20.02
C LEU A 94 3.51 41.07 19.26
N VAL A 95 3.35 41.13 17.94
CA VAL A 95 3.80 42.28 17.14
C VAL A 95 3.09 43.56 17.56
N LEU A 96 1.77 43.52 17.78
CA LEU A 96 1.01 44.68 18.23
C LEU A 96 1.48 45.16 19.62
N SER A 97 1.67 44.23 20.57
CA SER A 97 2.18 44.53 21.92
C SER A 97 3.53 45.24 21.86
N LYS A 98 4.49 44.71 21.07
CA LYS A 98 5.80 45.33 20.87
C LYS A 98 5.70 46.74 20.27
N LYS A 99 4.81 46.94 19.29
CA LYS A 99 4.58 48.27 18.69
C LYS A 99 3.99 49.25 19.71
N CYS A 100 3.05 48.82 20.54
CA CYS A 100 2.49 49.65 21.60
C CYS A 100 3.56 50.03 22.63
N GLN A 101 4.38 49.09 23.09
CA GLN A 101 5.51 49.36 23.99
C GLN A 101 6.50 50.36 23.39
N ALA A 102 6.81 50.26 22.09
CA ALA A 102 7.71 51.20 21.42
C ALA A 102 7.16 52.63 21.34
N ILE A 103 5.83 52.80 21.26
CA ILE A 103 5.19 54.13 21.17
C ILE A 103 4.95 54.73 22.56
N TRP A 104 4.47 53.93 23.52
CA TRP A 104 4.01 54.41 24.82
C TRP A 104 4.98 54.12 25.99
N GLY A 105 6.08 53.41 25.75
CA GLY A 105 6.96 52.92 26.82
C GLY A 105 6.41 51.67 27.51
N GLU A 106 7.21 51.08 28.41
CA GLU A 106 6.73 49.98 29.26
C GLU A 106 5.72 50.52 30.29
N LYS A 107 4.56 49.86 30.40
CA LYS A 107 3.71 50.03 31.58
C LYS A 107 4.43 49.35 32.74
N GLU A 108 4.90 50.14 33.71
CA GLU A 108 5.26 49.60 35.02
C GLU A 108 4.03 48.86 35.57
N VAL A 109 4.16 47.54 35.69
CA VAL A 109 3.18 46.68 36.33
C VAL A 109 3.51 46.67 37.82
N ASP A 110 2.77 47.44 38.61
CA ASP A 110 2.71 47.29 40.07
C ASP A 110 2.05 45.96 40.47
#